data_AF-A0A2M7UR20-F1
#
_entry.id   AF-A0A2M7UR20-F1
#
_cell.length_a   1.000
_cell.length_b   1.000
_cell.length_c   1.000
_cell.angle_alpha   90.00
_cell.angle_beta   90.00
_cell.angle_gamma   90.00
#
_symmetry.space_group_name_H-M   'P 1'
#
loop_
_entity.id
_entity.type
_entity.pdbx_description
1 polymer ?
#
loop_
_entity_poly.entity_id
_entity_poly.type
_entity_poly.pdbx_seq_one_letter_code
_entity_poly.pdbx_strand_id
1 'polypeptide(L)'
;MKKIEIFDDEDSISIEDNILTTSIDFSIEAKEFEVSSSIKDDCYLNKQKYQYKISTDPIEVYIRLLESSSEPPLVYSVKDGVVLKEDKSLTGEENTLKKEVEWNKVVLASSPELLFFILSRHPEVISRNEYRRFLRQTYQRIRLGLTKIEEMLKEKDDTGLEISEGDYGNRLWYTDGETSEKILKKRVEYVENNFKKPLFSEKSSDYCGLSEYEFQESSSILRHIDYLLSEKEKSSSEIHGEQKKNYWHWVGYIWTVIVNLITIGVVVAIYDKIYESFEIIIVSILVLIYLSVQSLLMTYGSTTITLGFALDTEFKNIKKLLGKDLTKSDIEKTQEAKKEADKSMVKMYINATFLFIIYLIALYYLFGAF
;
A
#
# COMPACT_ATOMS: atom_id res chain seq x y z
N MET A 1 -17.45 -1.93 0.50
CA MET A 1 -16.39 -0.97 0.88
C MET A 1 -15.18 -1.24 0.00
N LYS A 2 -14.70 -0.26 -0.75
CA LYS A 2 -13.53 -0.40 -1.66
C LYS A 2 -12.25 -0.48 -0.83
N LYS A 3 -11.47 -1.55 -1.00
CA LYS A 3 -10.13 -1.72 -0.42
C LYS A 3 -9.11 -1.40 -1.50
N ILE A 4 -8.16 -0.52 -1.17
CA ILE A 4 -7.12 -0.07 -2.09
C ILE A 4 -5.77 -0.41 -1.45
N GLU A 5 -4.93 -1.12 -2.19
CA GLU A 5 -3.56 -1.44 -1.82
C GLU A 5 -2.63 -0.89 -2.91
N ILE A 6 -1.60 -0.15 -2.52
CA ILE A 6 -0.58 0.38 -3.42
C ILE A 6 0.72 -0.37 -3.12
N PHE A 7 1.29 -1.00 -4.14
CA PHE A 7 2.56 -1.73 -4.05
C PHE A 7 3.65 -0.88 -4.69
N ASP A 8 4.26 -0.02 -3.87
CA ASP A 8 5.24 0.95 -4.35
C ASP A 8 6.49 0.33 -4.98
N ASP A 9 6.86 -0.89 -4.58
CA ASP A 9 8.02 -1.64 -5.10
C ASP A 9 7.70 -2.37 -6.41
N GLU A 10 6.42 -2.62 -6.71
CA GLU A 10 5.95 -3.36 -7.87
C GLU A 10 5.35 -2.44 -8.95
N ASP A 11 5.34 -1.13 -8.69
CA ASP A 11 4.68 -0.13 -9.52
C ASP A 11 3.24 -0.54 -9.87
N SER A 12 2.46 -1.00 -8.88
CA SER A 12 1.10 -1.50 -9.08
C SER A 12 0.09 -1.02 -8.03
N ILE A 13 -1.19 -0.99 -8.42
CA ILE A 13 -2.32 -0.67 -7.54
C ILE A 13 -3.32 -1.83 -7.63
N SER A 14 -3.73 -2.35 -6.47
CA SER A 14 -4.83 -3.30 -6.36
C SER A 14 -6.05 -2.63 -5.75
N ILE A 15 -7.19 -2.78 -6.42
CA ILE A 15 -8.48 -2.27 -6.00
C ILE A 15 -9.42 -3.46 -5.90
N GLU A 16 -9.88 -3.73 -4.68
CA GLU A 16 -10.79 -4.84 -4.40
C GLU A 16 -12.10 -4.29 -3.82
N ASP A 17 -13.23 -4.69 -4.41
CA ASP A 17 -14.55 -4.48 -3.85
C ASP A 17 -15.27 -5.81 -3.59
N ASN A 18 -16.58 -5.77 -3.33
CA ASN A 18 -17.33 -6.97 -2.99
C ASN A 18 -17.54 -7.92 -4.19
N ILE A 19 -17.36 -7.44 -5.43
CA ILE A 19 -17.74 -8.09 -6.68
C ILE A 19 -16.54 -8.22 -7.63
N LEU A 20 -15.68 -7.19 -7.68
CA LEU A 20 -14.60 -7.03 -8.63
C LEU A 20 -13.24 -6.92 -7.93
N THR A 21 -12.24 -7.51 -8.57
CA THR A 21 -10.83 -7.26 -8.30
C THR A 21 -10.24 -6.58 -9.52
N THR A 22 -9.60 -5.43 -9.34
CA THR A 22 -8.92 -4.68 -10.38
C THR A 22 -7.46 -4.48 -10.00
N SER A 23 -6.53 -4.93 -10.83
CA SER A 23 -5.11 -4.59 -10.73
C SER A 23 -4.75 -3.57 -11.81
N ILE A 24 -3.87 -2.64 -11.45
CA ILE A 24 -3.32 -1.62 -12.35
C ILE A 24 -1.81 -1.74 -12.25
N ASP A 25 -1.18 -2.21 -13.33
CA ASP A 25 0.26 -2.44 -13.40
C ASP A 25 0.91 -1.38 -14.28
N PHE A 26 1.88 -0.64 -13.74
CA PHE A 26 2.47 0.51 -14.43
C PHE A 26 3.82 0.17 -15.06
N SER A 27 4.02 0.67 -16.28
CA SER A 27 5.33 0.79 -16.90
C SER A 27 5.73 2.25 -16.93
N ILE A 28 6.41 2.70 -15.88
CA ILE A 28 6.77 4.11 -15.66
C ILE A 28 7.63 4.66 -16.80
N GLU A 29 8.61 3.87 -17.26
CA GLU A 29 9.51 4.27 -18.35
C GLU A 29 8.76 4.46 -19.69
N ALA A 30 7.79 3.58 -19.98
CA ALA A 30 6.98 3.64 -21.21
C ALA A 30 5.84 4.67 -21.13
N LYS A 31 5.54 5.19 -19.92
CA LYS A 31 4.34 5.98 -19.61
C LYS A 31 3.05 5.24 -20.00
N GLU A 32 3.00 3.97 -19.66
CA GLU A 32 1.89 3.07 -19.94
C GLU A 32 1.43 2.39 -18.64
N PHE A 33 0.18 1.92 -18.60
CA PHE A 33 -0.30 1.02 -17.56
C PHE A 33 -1.34 0.05 -18.12
N GLU A 34 -1.41 -1.14 -17.53
CA GLU A 34 -2.40 -2.16 -17.83
C GLU A 34 -3.40 -2.26 -16.67
N VAL A 35 -4.68 -2.20 -16.99
CA VAL A 35 -5.78 -2.45 -16.06
C VAL A 35 -6.30 -3.85 -16.34
N SER A 36 -6.22 -4.73 -15.36
CA SER A 36 -6.83 -6.05 -15.40
C SER A 36 -7.96 -6.11 -14.37
N SER A 37 -9.17 -6.39 -14.82
CA SER A 37 -10.34 -6.54 -13.94
C SER A 37 -10.93 -7.93 -14.08
N SER A 38 -11.23 -8.57 -12.94
CA SER A 38 -11.90 -9.86 -12.87
C SER A 38 -13.08 -9.84 -11.90
N ILE A 39 -14.17 -10.50 -12.25
CA ILE A 39 -15.26 -10.78 -11.32
C ILE A 39 -14.81 -11.89 -10.37
N LYS A 40 -15.05 -11.73 -9.06
CA LYS A 40 -14.74 -12.76 -8.07
C LYS A 40 -15.52 -14.04 -8.40
N ASP A 41 -14.82 -15.17 -8.35
CA ASP A 41 -15.36 -16.50 -8.67
C ASP A 41 -15.79 -16.71 -10.13
N ASP A 42 -15.38 -15.83 -11.05
CA ASP A 42 -15.61 -15.98 -12.49
C ASP A 42 -14.28 -15.95 -13.28
N CYS A 43 -14.27 -16.54 -14.49
CA CYS A 43 -13.15 -16.48 -15.42
C CYS A 43 -13.20 -15.25 -16.33
N TYR A 44 -14.21 -14.38 -16.17
CA TYR A 44 -14.31 -13.14 -16.91
C TYR A 44 -13.14 -12.21 -16.55
N LEU A 45 -12.29 -11.96 -17.54
CA LEU A 45 -11.14 -11.08 -17.45
C LEU A 45 -11.29 -9.99 -18.51
N ASN A 46 -11.28 -8.74 -18.08
CA ASN A 46 -11.15 -7.58 -18.94
C ASN A 46 -9.73 -7.01 -18.77
N LYS A 47 -9.06 -6.79 -19.90
CA LYS A 47 -7.72 -6.21 -19.95
C LYS A 47 -7.71 -4.98 -20.83
N GLN A 48 -7.27 -3.87 -20.27
CA GLN A 48 -7.15 -2.60 -20.97
C GLN A 48 -5.75 -2.03 -20.78
N LYS A 49 -5.11 -1.62 -21.86
CA LYS A 49 -3.80 -0.99 -21.84
C LYS A 49 -3.94 0.48 -22.18
N TYR A 50 -3.35 1.34 -21.36
CA TYR A 50 -3.41 2.79 -21.51
C TYR A 50 -2.03 3.38 -21.65
N GLN A 51 -1.97 4.53 -22.33
CA GLN A 51 -0.83 5.43 -22.31
C GLN A 51 -1.23 6.72 -21.59
N TYR A 52 -0.30 7.31 -20.86
CA TYR A 52 -0.52 8.59 -20.19
C TYR A 52 0.53 9.65 -20.52
N LYS A 53 0.16 10.91 -20.31
CA LYS A 53 1.06 12.06 -20.35
C LYS A 53 0.66 13.06 -19.27
N ILE A 54 1.65 13.83 -18.80
CA ILE A 54 1.49 14.82 -17.74
C ILE A 54 1.74 16.21 -18.35
N SER A 55 0.77 17.10 -18.20
CA SER A 55 0.93 18.54 -18.39
C SER A 55 1.30 19.17 -17.06
N THR A 56 2.18 20.17 -17.05
CA THR A 56 2.66 20.82 -15.81
C THR A 56 2.08 22.21 -15.59
N ASP A 57 1.48 22.82 -16.61
CA ASP A 57 0.86 24.15 -16.51
C ASP A 57 -0.49 24.19 -17.26
N PRO A 58 -1.62 23.89 -16.59
CA PRO A 58 -1.73 23.38 -15.22
C PRO A 58 -1.29 21.91 -15.08
N ILE A 59 -1.07 21.45 -13.84
CA ILE A 59 -0.76 20.05 -13.53
C ILE A 59 -1.99 19.18 -13.85
N GLU A 60 -1.90 18.41 -14.92
CA GLU A 60 -2.99 17.57 -15.42
C GLU A 60 -2.46 16.26 -16.00
N VAL A 61 -3.18 15.18 -15.77
CA VAL A 61 -2.87 13.87 -16.35
C VAL A 61 -3.87 13.59 -17.47
N TYR A 62 -3.36 13.16 -18.61
CA TYR A 62 -4.15 12.73 -19.75
C TYR A 62 -3.86 11.26 -20.02
N ILE A 63 -4.89 10.49 -20.35
CA ILE A 63 -4.79 9.08 -20.73
C ILE A 63 -5.42 8.84 -22.10
N ARG A 64 -4.98 7.79 -22.78
CA ARG A 64 -5.64 7.24 -23.97
C ARG A 64 -5.56 5.73 -23.96
N LEU A 65 -6.59 5.08 -24.49
CA LEU A 65 -6.67 3.63 -24.63
C LEU A 65 -5.81 3.16 -25.81
N LEU A 66 -4.91 2.21 -25.57
CA LEU A 66 -4.09 1.55 -26.59
C LEU A 66 -4.67 0.18 -26.95
N GLU A 67 -5.07 -0.60 -25.97
CA GLU A 67 -5.62 -1.94 -26.18
C GLU A 67 -6.80 -2.18 -25.25
N SER A 68 -7.80 -2.93 -25.72
CA SER A 68 -8.91 -3.40 -24.89
C SER A 68 -9.30 -4.79 -25.37
N SER A 69 -9.40 -5.72 -24.42
CA SER A 69 -9.71 -7.12 -24.70
C SER A 69 -10.51 -7.76 -23.57
N SER A 70 -11.39 -8.70 -23.92
CA SER A 70 -12.24 -9.43 -22.99
C SER A 70 -12.26 -10.94 -23.28
N GLU A 71 -12.47 -11.73 -22.21
CA GLU A 71 -12.62 -13.20 -22.21
C GLU A 71 -11.39 -14.01 -22.68
N PRO A 72 -11.29 -15.31 -22.33
CA PRO A 72 -10.54 -16.29 -23.11
C PRO A 72 -11.48 -17.05 -24.09
N PRO A 73 -11.15 -17.15 -25.40
CA PRO A 73 -9.98 -16.57 -26.05
C PRO A 73 -10.07 -15.05 -26.15
N LEU A 74 -8.93 -14.36 -26.01
CA LEU A 74 -8.85 -12.90 -26.04
C LEU A 74 -9.45 -12.33 -27.33
N VAL A 75 -10.55 -11.62 -27.19
CA VAL A 75 -11.17 -10.85 -28.26
C VAL A 75 -10.81 -9.38 -28.05
N TYR A 76 -10.14 -8.79 -29.04
CA TYR A 76 -9.71 -7.39 -28.98
C TYR A 76 -10.77 -6.47 -29.58
N SER A 77 -11.23 -5.49 -28.79
CA SER A 77 -12.06 -4.39 -29.27
C SER A 77 -11.24 -3.17 -29.67
N VAL A 78 -10.04 -3.01 -29.09
CA VAL A 78 -9.07 -1.97 -29.45
C VAL A 78 -7.68 -2.58 -29.52
N LYS A 79 -6.91 -2.20 -30.55
CA LYS A 79 -5.49 -2.58 -30.68
C LYS A 79 -4.69 -1.45 -31.31
N ASP A 80 -3.51 -1.16 -30.72
CA ASP A 80 -2.62 -0.06 -31.15
C ASP A 80 -3.33 1.31 -31.23
N GLY A 81 -4.30 1.56 -30.35
CA GLY A 81 -5.11 2.78 -30.33
C GLY A 81 -6.15 2.87 -31.45
N VAL A 82 -6.44 1.76 -32.14
CA VAL A 82 -7.45 1.68 -33.20
C VAL A 82 -8.58 0.78 -32.76
N VAL A 83 -9.81 1.29 -32.86
CA VAL A 83 -11.03 0.51 -32.58
C VAL A 83 -11.24 -0.51 -33.69
N LEU A 84 -11.30 -1.79 -33.33
CA LEU A 84 -11.57 -2.88 -34.25
C LEU A 84 -13.09 -3.02 -34.40
N LYS A 85 -13.57 -3.12 -35.65
CA LYS A 85 -15.00 -3.31 -35.91
C LYS A 85 -15.38 -4.76 -35.69
N GLU A 86 -16.22 -5.03 -34.70
CA GLU A 86 -16.97 -6.28 -34.63
C GLU A 86 -18.26 -6.21 -35.47
N ASP A 87 -18.70 -7.37 -35.93
CA ASP A 87 -19.92 -7.55 -36.72
C ASP A 87 -21.18 -7.18 -35.90
N LYS A 88 -21.65 -5.95 -36.08
CA LYS A 88 -23.07 -5.54 -36.21
C LYS A 88 -24.04 -5.38 -35.02
N SER A 89 -23.70 -5.49 -33.73
CA SER A 89 -24.76 -5.36 -32.70
C SER A 89 -24.73 -4.16 -31.73
N LEU A 90 -23.61 -3.43 -31.55
CA LEU A 90 -23.51 -2.41 -30.50
C LEU A 90 -22.89 -1.09 -30.99
N THR A 91 -23.66 -0.29 -31.75
CA THR A 91 -23.25 1.05 -32.22
C THR A 91 -22.96 2.05 -31.11
N GLY A 92 -23.41 1.80 -29.89
CA GLY A 92 -23.13 2.64 -28.71
C GLY A 92 -21.70 2.52 -28.20
N GLU A 93 -21.18 1.30 -28.12
CA GLU A 93 -19.84 1.02 -27.56
C GLU A 93 -18.72 1.51 -28.48
N GLU A 94 -18.88 1.37 -29.81
CA GLU A 94 -17.89 1.84 -30.78
C GLU A 94 -17.62 3.36 -30.64
N ASN A 95 -18.65 4.16 -30.36
CA ASN A 95 -18.51 5.60 -30.19
C ASN A 95 -17.81 5.96 -28.87
N THR A 96 -18.03 5.17 -27.82
CA THR A 96 -17.34 5.34 -26.54
C THR A 96 -15.86 4.99 -26.68
N LEU A 97 -15.54 3.84 -27.29
CA LEU A 97 -14.16 3.42 -27.54
C LEU A 97 -13.41 4.41 -28.43
N LYS A 98 -14.06 4.97 -29.46
CA LYS A 98 -13.48 6.02 -30.30
C LYS A 98 -13.08 7.27 -29.51
N LYS A 99 -13.83 7.62 -28.47
CA LYS A 99 -13.43 8.72 -27.57
C LYS A 99 -12.30 8.31 -26.65
N GLU A 100 -12.30 7.08 -26.15
CA GLU A 100 -11.28 6.59 -25.22
C GLU A 100 -9.89 6.43 -25.85
N VAL A 101 -9.79 6.16 -27.15
CA VAL A 101 -8.50 6.13 -27.87
C VAL A 101 -7.90 7.53 -28.10
N GLU A 102 -8.71 8.58 -27.94
CA GLU A 102 -8.22 9.96 -27.92
C GLU A 102 -7.67 10.33 -26.54
N TRP A 103 -6.89 11.41 -26.47
CA TRP A 103 -6.36 11.90 -25.19
C TRP A 103 -7.48 12.52 -24.35
N ASN A 104 -7.79 11.87 -23.23
CA ASN A 104 -8.79 12.31 -22.26
C ASN A 104 -8.12 12.76 -20.97
N LYS A 105 -8.60 13.86 -20.40
CA LYS A 105 -8.16 14.32 -19.08
C LYS A 105 -8.66 13.36 -18.00
N VAL A 106 -7.76 12.92 -17.12
CA VAL A 106 -8.13 12.15 -15.93
C VAL A 106 -8.82 13.10 -14.95
N VAL A 107 -10.08 12.81 -14.64
CA VAL A 107 -10.86 13.56 -13.66
C VAL A 107 -10.54 13.02 -12.27
N LEU A 108 -10.20 13.93 -11.35
CA LEU A 108 -9.78 13.56 -9.99
C LEU A 108 -10.77 12.63 -9.28
N ALA A 109 -12.08 12.85 -9.47
CA ALA A 109 -13.11 12.06 -8.80
C ALA A 109 -13.28 10.65 -9.36
N SER A 110 -12.88 10.39 -10.61
CA SER A 110 -13.08 9.08 -11.23
C SER A 110 -12.04 8.06 -10.77
N SER A 111 -10.81 8.51 -10.54
CA SER A 111 -9.69 7.64 -10.19
C SER A 111 -8.59 8.42 -9.48
N PRO A 112 -8.84 8.92 -8.25
CA PRO A 112 -7.86 9.71 -7.51
C PRO A 112 -6.56 8.92 -7.27
N GLU A 113 -6.67 7.61 -7.04
CA GLU A 113 -5.52 6.72 -6.83
C GLU A 113 -4.59 6.71 -8.05
N LEU A 114 -5.16 6.55 -9.25
CA LEU A 114 -4.43 6.57 -10.52
C LEU A 114 -3.72 7.92 -10.73
N LEU A 115 -4.46 9.02 -10.56
CA LEU A 115 -3.93 10.36 -10.78
C LEU A 115 -2.78 10.66 -9.82
N PHE A 116 -2.97 10.40 -8.53
CA PHE A 116 -1.96 10.67 -7.53
C PHE A 116 -0.74 9.77 -7.68
N PHE A 117 -0.94 8.50 -8.04
CA PHE A 117 0.14 7.55 -8.27
C PHE A 117 1.02 7.97 -9.46
N ILE A 118 0.40 8.25 -10.62
CA ILE A 118 1.12 8.75 -11.81
C ILE A 118 1.96 9.98 -11.43
N LEU A 119 1.34 11.01 -10.86
CA LEU A 119 2.06 12.23 -10.50
C LEU A 119 3.19 11.99 -9.49
N SER A 120 3.07 10.97 -8.64
CA SER A 120 4.08 10.64 -7.64
C SER A 120 5.33 9.97 -8.20
N ARG A 121 5.21 9.31 -9.36
CA ARG A 121 6.26 8.48 -10.00
C ARG A 121 7.08 9.22 -11.05
N HIS A 122 6.75 10.49 -11.33
CA HIS A 122 7.43 11.31 -12.34
C HIS A 122 8.12 12.55 -11.74
N PRO A 123 9.14 12.38 -10.88
CA PRO A 123 9.89 13.50 -10.29
C PRO A 123 10.63 14.35 -11.33
N GLU A 124 10.89 13.81 -12.52
CA GLU A 124 11.48 14.51 -13.67
C GLU A 124 10.50 15.46 -14.36
N VAL A 125 9.18 15.26 -14.19
CA VAL A 125 8.15 16.13 -14.75
C VAL A 125 7.62 17.11 -13.70
N ILE A 126 7.35 16.62 -12.50
CA ILE A 126 6.85 17.42 -11.38
C ILE A 126 7.78 17.22 -10.18
N SER A 127 8.41 18.29 -9.71
CA SER A 127 9.28 18.17 -8.55
C SER A 127 8.50 17.71 -7.32
N ARG A 128 9.18 17.03 -6.38
CA ARG A 128 8.54 16.57 -5.14
C ARG A 128 7.83 17.69 -4.37
N ASN A 129 8.37 18.91 -4.41
CA ASN A 129 7.78 20.07 -3.75
C ASN A 129 6.52 20.56 -4.48
N GLU A 130 6.54 20.58 -5.81
CA GLU A 130 5.36 20.92 -6.61
C GLU A 130 4.25 19.88 -6.45
N TYR A 131 4.59 18.59 -6.43
CA TYR A 131 3.63 17.52 -6.16
C TYR A 131 2.99 17.67 -4.78
N ARG A 132 3.77 17.95 -3.73
CA ARG A 132 3.25 18.22 -2.39
C ARG A 132 2.38 19.48 -2.35
N ARG A 133 2.77 20.53 -3.06
CA ARG A 133 1.98 21.75 -3.18
C ARG A 133 0.65 21.45 -3.86
N PHE A 134 0.66 20.66 -4.94
CA PHE A 134 -0.54 20.20 -5.64
C PHE A 134 -1.46 19.42 -4.69
N LEU A 135 -0.95 18.44 -3.95
CA LEU A 135 -1.74 17.68 -2.96
C LEU A 135 -2.39 18.59 -1.92
N ARG A 136 -1.62 19.54 -1.34
CA ARG A 136 -2.12 20.49 -0.35
C ARG A 136 -3.17 21.44 -0.94
N GLN A 137 -2.96 21.94 -2.14
CA GLN A 137 -3.94 22.81 -2.81
C GLN A 137 -5.24 22.06 -3.11
N THR A 138 -5.14 20.82 -3.59
CA THR A 138 -6.30 19.96 -3.83
C THR A 138 -7.06 19.67 -2.53
N TYR A 139 -6.34 19.33 -1.47
CA TYR A 139 -6.91 19.13 -0.12
C TYR A 139 -7.69 20.35 0.37
N GLN A 140 -7.06 21.53 0.29
CA GLN A 140 -7.69 22.78 0.73
C GLN A 140 -8.90 23.14 -0.13
N ARG A 141 -8.82 22.96 -1.46
CA ARG A 141 -9.95 23.19 -2.37
C ARG A 141 -11.16 22.32 -1.99
N ILE A 142 -10.94 21.03 -1.77
CA ILE A 142 -12.00 20.09 -1.38
C ILE A 142 -12.62 20.49 -0.03
N ARG A 143 -11.79 20.80 0.98
CA ARG A 143 -12.33 21.25 2.28
C ARG A 143 -13.11 22.54 2.20
N LEU A 144 -12.62 23.54 1.47
CA LEU A 144 -13.33 24.81 1.27
C LEU A 144 -14.67 24.58 0.56
N GLY A 145 -14.69 23.71 -0.46
CA GLY A 145 -15.94 23.36 -1.15
C GLY A 145 -16.94 22.68 -0.22
N LEU A 146 -16.51 21.75 0.63
CA LEU A 146 -17.36 21.12 1.64
C LEU A 146 -17.91 22.13 2.64
N THR A 147 -17.06 23.04 3.15
CA THR A 147 -17.51 24.10 4.06
C THR A 147 -18.55 25.02 3.41
N LYS A 148 -18.37 25.39 2.13
CA LYS A 148 -19.36 26.20 1.40
C LYS A 148 -20.70 25.48 1.22
N ILE A 149 -20.69 24.16 1.03
CA ILE A 149 -21.91 23.34 0.97
C ILE A 149 -22.61 23.36 2.35
N GLU A 150 -21.87 23.14 3.44
CA GLU A 150 -22.41 23.18 4.81
C GLU A 150 -22.98 24.55 5.18
N GLU A 151 -22.31 25.64 4.82
CA GLU A 151 -22.80 27.01 5.02
C GLU A 151 -24.10 27.24 4.24
N MET A 152 -24.15 26.83 2.98
CA MET A 152 -25.36 26.98 2.17
C MET A 152 -26.54 26.19 2.72
N LEU A 153 -26.31 24.98 3.24
CA LEU A 153 -27.34 24.20 3.92
C LEU A 153 -27.88 24.94 5.15
N LYS A 154 -26.99 25.52 5.98
CA LYS A 154 -27.40 26.27 7.17
C LYS A 154 -28.18 27.55 6.84
N GLU A 155 -27.85 28.21 5.73
CA GLU A 155 -28.48 29.48 5.34
C GLU A 155 -29.80 29.29 4.60
N LYS A 156 -29.87 28.29 3.71
CA LYS A 156 -30.98 28.14 2.76
C LYS A 156 -31.93 27.00 3.08
N ASP A 157 -31.52 26.01 3.88
CA ASP A 157 -32.36 24.87 4.20
C ASP A 157 -32.98 24.98 5.59
N ASP A 158 -34.31 24.92 5.65
CA ASP A 158 -35.10 24.75 6.87
C ASP A 158 -35.77 23.37 6.95
N THR A 159 -35.47 22.48 5.98
CA THR A 159 -36.18 21.22 5.78
C THR A 159 -35.51 20.01 6.44
N GLY A 160 -34.30 20.19 6.97
CA GLY A 160 -33.50 19.13 7.62
C GLY A 160 -32.63 18.36 6.64
N LEU A 161 -32.22 18.98 5.53
CA LEU A 161 -31.27 18.43 4.59
C LEU A 161 -29.86 18.43 5.20
N GLU A 162 -29.15 17.31 5.08
CA GLU A 162 -27.81 17.17 5.61
C GLU A 162 -26.87 16.47 4.62
N ILE A 163 -25.57 16.53 4.90
CA ILE A 163 -24.57 15.70 4.22
C ILE A 163 -24.54 14.36 4.95
N SER A 164 -24.95 13.30 4.28
CA SER A 164 -24.86 11.94 4.78
C SER A 164 -23.80 11.16 3.99
N GLU A 165 -23.04 10.31 4.67
CA GLU A 165 -22.13 9.36 4.02
C GLU A 165 -22.90 8.05 3.76
N GLY A 166 -23.04 7.68 2.49
CA GLY A 166 -23.66 6.43 2.06
C GLY A 166 -22.65 5.46 1.45
N ASP A 167 -23.15 4.35 0.89
CA ASP A 167 -22.33 3.32 0.25
C ASP A 167 -21.48 3.83 -0.93
N TYR A 168 -21.92 4.92 -1.55
CA TYR A 168 -21.28 5.59 -2.68
C TYR A 168 -20.70 6.97 -2.30
N GLY A 169 -20.33 7.14 -1.02
CA GLY A 169 -19.76 8.37 -0.50
C GLY A 169 -20.80 9.42 -0.10
N ASN A 170 -20.40 10.68 -0.12
CA ASN A 170 -21.20 11.79 0.40
C ASN A 170 -22.40 12.12 -0.49
N ARG A 171 -23.56 12.32 0.12
CA ARG A 171 -24.79 12.75 -0.56
C ARG A 171 -25.53 13.79 0.26
N LEU A 172 -26.19 14.72 -0.44
CA LEU A 172 -27.13 15.64 0.15
C LEU A 172 -28.48 14.95 0.26
N TRP A 173 -28.88 14.57 1.47
CA TRP A 173 -30.12 13.84 1.69
C TRP A 173 -30.72 14.06 3.08
N TYR A 174 -31.97 13.65 3.26
CA TYR A 174 -32.69 13.72 4.53
C TYR A 174 -32.42 12.48 5.38
N THR A 175 -32.21 12.66 6.68
CA THR A 175 -32.12 11.60 7.70
C THR A 175 -33.50 11.02 8.00
N ASP A 176 -33.85 9.95 7.28
CA ASP A 176 -34.96 9.02 7.53
C ASP A 176 -36.40 9.55 7.71
N GLY A 177 -37.30 8.94 6.96
CA GLY A 177 -38.75 9.02 7.16
C GLY A 177 -39.49 8.25 6.07
N GLU A 178 -40.44 7.40 6.45
CA GLU A 178 -41.36 6.77 5.50
C GLU A 178 -41.98 7.85 4.62
N THR A 179 -41.64 7.83 3.33
CA THR A 179 -42.06 8.88 2.42
C THR A 179 -42.79 8.27 1.24
N SER A 180 -44.05 8.66 1.07
CA SER A 180 -44.80 8.34 -0.14
C SER A 180 -44.04 8.80 -1.39
N GLU A 181 -44.23 8.11 -2.51
CA GLU A 181 -43.55 8.38 -3.79
C GLU A 181 -43.69 9.86 -4.22
N LYS A 182 -44.83 10.48 -3.93
CA LYS A 182 -45.10 11.89 -4.23
C LYS A 182 -44.22 12.84 -3.41
N ILE A 183 -43.90 12.50 -2.16
CA ILE A 183 -43.01 13.31 -1.31
C ILE A 183 -41.56 13.12 -1.74
N LEU A 184 -41.16 11.90 -2.11
CA LEU A 184 -39.82 11.62 -2.65
C LEU A 184 -39.53 12.45 -3.90
N LYS A 185 -40.45 12.46 -4.88
CA LYS A 185 -40.29 13.26 -6.11
C LYS A 185 -40.08 14.75 -5.81
N LYS A 186 -40.87 15.32 -4.89
CA LYS A 186 -40.71 16.71 -4.47
C LYS A 186 -39.37 16.98 -3.78
N ARG A 187 -38.91 16.06 -2.92
CA ARG A 187 -37.60 16.18 -2.25
C ARG A 187 -36.45 16.11 -3.24
N VAL A 188 -36.48 15.17 -4.19
CA VAL A 188 -35.49 15.08 -5.27
C VAL A 188 -35.44 16.37 -6.07
N GLU A 189 -36.60 16.86 -6.51
CA GLU A 189 -36.68 18.10 -7.29
C GLU A 189 -36.17 19.32 -6.51
N TYR A 190 -36.49 19.38 -5.20
CA TYR A 190 -36.00 20.42 -4.31
C TYR A 190 -34.47 20.38 -4.17
N VAL A 191 -33.88 19.23 -3.83
CA VAL A 191 -32.43 19.06 -3.68
C VAL A 191 -31.70 19.37 -5.00
N GLU A 192 -32.25 18.88 -6.12
CA GLU A 192 -31.66 19.06 -7.44
C GLU A 192 -31.61 20.54 -7.85
N ASN A 193 -32.72 21.24 -7.70
CA ASN A 193 -32.85 22.61 -8.20
C ASN A 193 -32.28 23.67 -7.23
N ASN A 194 -32.37 23.45 -5.92
CA ASN A 194 -31.94 24.45 -4.93
C ASN A 194 -30.50 24.25 -4.45
N PHE A 195 -29.97 23.02 -4.54
CA PHE A 195 -28.63 22.71 -4.03
C PHE A 195 -27.72 22.16 -5.12
N LYS A 196 -28.03 21.01 -5.74
CA LYS A 196 -27.09 20.36 -6.67
C LYS A 196 -26.72 21.23 -7.87
N LYS A 197 -27.71 21.72 -8.63
CA LYS A 197 -27.45 22.57 -9.80
C LYS A 197 -26.71 23.85 -9.43
N PRO A 198 -27.11 24.61 -8.39
CA PRO A 198 -26.37 25.82 -7.98
C PRO A 198 -24.96 25.54 -7.45
N LEU A 199 -24.77 24.46 -6.68
CA LEU A 199 -23.48 24.15 -6.03
C LEU A 199 -22.46 23.55 -6.99
N PHE A 200 -22.88 22.72 -7.96
CA PHE A 200 -21.96 21.95 -8.79
C PHE A 200 -21.86 22.44 -10.24
N SER A 201 -22.58 23.50 -10.60
CA SER A 201 -22.44 24.15 -11.92
C SER A 201 -21.44 25.29 -11.89
N GLU A 202 -20.37 25.19 -12.67
CA GLU A 202 -19.34 26.25 -12.79
C GLU A 202 -19.90 27.62 -13.22
N LYS A 203 -21.07 27.65 -13.86
CA LYS A 203 -21.74 28.89 -14.30
C LYS A 203 -22.56 29.56 -13.20
N SER A 204 -22.78 28.88 -12.09
CA SER A 204 -23.56 29.38 -10.96
C SER A 204 -22.73 30.31 -10.09
N SER A 205 -23.33 31.40 -9.59
CA SER A 205 -22.71 32.24 -8.53
C SER A 205 -22.43 31.44 -7.25
N ASP A 206 -23.22 30.39 -7.05
CA ASP A 206 -23.23 29.57 -5.86
C ASP A 206 -22.26 28.38 -5.95
N TYR A 207 -21.53 28.27 -7.07
CA TYR A 207 -20.60 27.17 -7.34
C TYR A 207 -19.60 26.96 -6.18
N CYS A 208 -19.52 25.74 -5.67
CA CYS A 208 -18.71 25.43 -4.49
C CYS A 208 -17.23 25.15 -4.81
N GLY A 209 -16.83 25.12 -6.08
CA GLY A 209 -15.46 24.79 -6.48
C GLY A 209 -15.18 23.30 -6.60
N LEU A 210 -16.22 22.45 -6.50
CA LEU A 210 -16.15 21.00 -6.65
C LEU A 210 -17.13 20.53 -7.72
N SER A 211 -16.77 19.45 -8.41
CA SER A 211 -17.77 18.69 -9.17
C SER A 211 -18.63 17.83 -8.22
N GLU A 212 -19.80 17.40 -8.68
CA GLU A 212 -20.67 16.52 -7.90
C GLU A 212 -19.96 15.20 -7.51
N TYR A 213 -19.17 14.64 -8.43
CA TYR A 213 -18.38 13.44 -8.15
C TYR A 213 -17.27 13.71 -7.13
N GLU A 214 -16.61 14.86 -7.18
CA GLU A 214 -15.61 15.23 -6.17
C GLU A 214 -16.22 15.40 -4.79
N PHE A 215 -17.47 15.90 -4.72
CA PHE A 215 -18.21 15.95 -3.48
C PHE A 215 -18.51 14.53 -2.96
N GLN A 216 -19.05 13.66 -3.81
CA GLN A 216 -19.35 12.25 -3.44
C GLN A 216 -18.10 11.53 -2.91
N GLU A 217 -16.97 11.63 -3.61
CA GLU A 217 -15.72 10.95 -3.26
C GLU A 217 -14.82 11.72 -2.29
N SER A 218 -15.26 12.87 -1.79
CA SER A 218 -14.41 13.78 -1.02
C SER A 218 -13.79 13.13 0.23
N SER A 219 -14.52 12.28 0.95
CA SER A 219 -13.97 11.57 2.12
C SER A 219 -12.83 10.62 1.74
N SER A 220 -13.01 9.87 0.66
CA SER A 220 -12.01 8.95 0.10
C SER A 220 -10.77 9.72 -0.41
N ILE A 221 -10.98 10.77 -1.19
CA ILE A 221 -9.91 11.61 -1.74
C ILE A 221 -9.08 12.26 -0.63
N LEU A 222 -9.73 12.88 0.36
CA LEU A 222 -9.04 13.56 1.45
C LEU A 222 -8.21 12.58 2.28
N ARG A 223 -8.78 11.41 2.62
CA ARG A 223 -8.05 10.35 3.35
C ARG A 223 -6.83 9.87 2.57
N HIS A 224 -6.94 9.75 1.24
CA HIS A 224 -5.83 9.35 0.39
C HIS A 224 -4.74 10.43 0.33
N ILE A 225 -5.11 11.71 0.21
CA ILE A 225 -4.15 12.81 0.27
C ILE A 225 -3.43 12.85 1.62
N ASP A 226 -4.16 12.69 2.73
CA ASP A 226 -3.59 12.66 4.09
C ASP A 226 -2.60 11.50 4.25
N TYR A 227 -2.92 10.32 3.71
CA TYR A 227 -2.01 9.19 3.65
C TYR A 227 -0.72 9.56 2.91
N LEU A 228 -0.82 10.07 1.68
CA LEU A 228 0.35 10.44 0.86
C LEU A 228 1.20 11.55 1.48
N LEU A 229 0.58 12.53 2.15
CA LEU A 229 1.29 13.59 2.85
C LEU A 229 2.03 13.06 4.09
N SER A 230 1.39 12.19 4.88
CA SER A 230 1.94 11.65 6.13
C SER A 230 3.02 10.58 5.92
N GLU A 231 2.82 9.66 4.97
CA GLU A 231 3.82 8.64 4.63
C GLU A 231 5.10 9.28 4.06
N LYS A 232 4.96 10.31 3.24
CA LYS A 232 6.12 11.02 2.69
C LYS A 232 6.79 11.95 3.69
N GLU A 233 6.12 12.38 4.76
CA GLU A 233 6.77 13.09 5.87
C GLU A 233 7.74 12.16 6.62
N LYS A 234 7.33 10.90 6.87
CA LYS A 234 8.22 9.85 7.38
C LYS A 234 9.41 9.62 6.43
N SER A 235 9.16 9.55 5.11
CA SER A 235 10.24 9.35 4.13
C SER A 235 11.15 10.58 3.95
N SER A 236 10.70 11.82 4.12
CA SER A 236 11.61 12.99 4.02
C SER A 236 12.61 13.10 5.18
N SER A 237 12.29 12.60 6.37
CA SER A 237 13.27 12.41 7.45
C SER A 237 14.20 11.21 7.22
N GLU A 238 13.79 10.24 6.39
CA GLU A 238 14.54 9.01 6.12
C GLU A 238 15.34 9.02 4.81
N ILE A 239 15.00 9.86 3.82
CA ILE A 239 15.64 9.88 2.50
C ILE A 239 17.07 10.44 2.52
N HIS A 240 17.45 11.23 3.54
CA HIS A 240 18.88 11.50 3.80
C HIS A 240 19.61 10.34 4.53
N GLY A 241 18.90 9.30 4.96
CA GLY A 241 19.45 8.11 5.62
C GLY A 241 19.27 6.79 4.85
N GLU A 242 18.36 6.68 3.88
CA GLU A 242 17.94 5.38 3.32
C GLU A 242 18.90 4.77 2.31
N GLN A 243 19.60 5.57 1.50
CA GLN A 243 20.70 5.02 0.68
C GLN A 243 21.86 4.50 1.55
N LYS A 244 21.97 4.93 2.82
CA LYS A 244 22.89 4.32 3.80
C LYS A 244 22.27 3.11 4.52
N LYS A 245 20.95 3.03 4.74
CA LYS A 245 20.33 1.98 5.58
C LYS A 245 20.46 0.56 5.01
N ASN A 246 20.33 0.36 3.69
CA ASN A 246 20.48 -0.99 3.11
C ASN A 246 21.92 -1.53 3.23
N TYR A 247 22.92 -0.65 3.14
CA TYR A 247 24.32 -1.06 3.37
C TYR A 247 24.55 -1.52 4.80
N TRP A 248 24.05 -0.76 5.79
CA TRP A 248 24.21 -1.11 7.21
C TRP A 248 23.48 -2.39 7.62
N HIS A 249 22.37 -2.73 6.94
CA HIS A 249 21.64 -3.96 7.21
C HIS A 249 22.49 -5.20 6.89
N TRP A 250 23.17 -5.19 5.74
CA TRP A 250 24.08 -6.28 5.33
C TRP A 250 25.39 -6.30 6.13
N VAL A 251 25.93 -5.12 6.48
CA VAL A 251 27.15 -5.01 7.31
C VAL A 251 27.00 -5.77 8.63
N GLY A 252 25.82 -5.71 9.26
CA GLY A 252 25.58 -6.43 10.50
C GLY A 252 25.66 -7.95 10.37
N TYR A 253 25.19 -8.51 9.27
CA TYR A 253 25.27 -9.97 9.02
C TYR A 253 26.66 -10.39 8.59
N ILE A 254 27.28 -9.63 7.68
CA ILE A 254 28.66 -9.86 7.24
C ILE A 254 29.61 -9.83 8.44
N TRP A 255 29.46 -8.87 9.34
CA TRP A 255 30.24 -8.81 10.57
C TRP A 255 30.05 -10.04 11.46
N THR A 256 28.81 -10.50 11.61
CA THR A 256 28.50 -11.72 12.38
C THR A 256 29.18 -12.95 11.77
N VAL A 257 29.19 -13.07 10.44
CA VAL A 257 29.90 -14.13 9.72
C VAL A 257 31.42 -14.04 9.94
N ILE A 258 32.01 -12.85 9.83
CA ILE A 258 33.45 -12.64 10.04
C ILE A 258 33.87 -13.06 11.46
N VAL A 259 33.12 -12.63 12.48
CA VAL A 259 33.42 -13.00 13.87
C VAL A 259 33.37 -14.52 14.07
N ASN A 260 32.37 -15.20 13.51
CA ASN A 260 32.29 -16.66 13.61
C ASN A 260 33.42 -17.39 12.87
N LEU A 261 33.85 -16.89 11.71
CA LEU A 261 35.01 -17.43 10.99
C LEU A 261 36.29 -17.30 11.83
N ILE A 262 36.48 -16.16 12.49
CA ILE A 262 37.60 -15.96 13.43
C ILE A 262 37.52 -16.97 14.57
N THR A 263 36.33 -17.18 15.16
CA THR A 263 36.14 -18.16 16.24
C THR A 263 36.51 -19.58 15.80
N ILE A 264 36.10 -20.01 14.61
CA ILE A 264 36.54 -21.30 14.06
C ILE A 264 38.06 -21.35 13.93
N GLY A 265 38.67 -20.30 13.37
CA GLY A 265 40.13 -20.22 13.21
C GLY A 265 40.87 -20.34 14.54
N VAL A 266 40.37 -19.72 15.61
CA VAL A 266 40.92 -19.84 16.96
C VAL A 266 40.82 -21.28 17.47
N VAL A 267 39.67 -21.94 17.30
CA VAL A 267 39.48 -23.34 17.72
C VAL A 267 40.46 -24.26 16.98
N VAL A 268 40.59 -24.11 15.67
CA VAL A 268 41.54 -24.91 14.86
C VAL A 268 42.98 -24.64 15.30
N ALA A 269 43.35 -23.38 15.51
CA ALA A 269 44.70 -23.02 15.95
C ALA A 269 45.06 -23.57 17.35
N ILE A 270 44.07 -23.73 18.24
CA ILE A 270 44.26 -24.39 19.53
C ILE A 270 44.60 -25.87 19.31
N TYR A 271 43.83 -26.59 18.48
CA TYR A 271 44.11 -28.00 18.20
C TYR A 271 45.46 -28.21 17.49
N ASP A 272 45.88 -27.31 16.60
CA ASP A 272 47.18 -27.39 15.91
C ASP A 272 48.39 -27.28 16.85
N LYS A 273 48.20 -26.73 18.05
CA LYS A 273 49.27 -26.54 19.05
C LYS A 273 49.34 -27.65 20.08
N ILE A 274 48.34 -28.53 20.11
CA ILE A 274 48.22 -29.60 21.09
C ILE A 274 48.63 -30.91 20.42
N TYR A 275 49.65 -31.57 20.96
CA TYR A 275 50.18 -32.80 20.38
C TYR A 275 49.87 -34.05 21.21
N GLU A 276 49.59 -33.89 22.51
CA GLU A 276 49.31 -35.03 23.38
C GLU A 276 47.83 -35.40 23.34
N SER A 277 47.52 -36.70 23.12
CA SER A 277 46.14 -37.20 23.03
C SER A 277 45.29 -36.84 24.25
N PHE A 278 45.90 -36.81 25.45
CA PHE A 278 45.21 -36.43 26.68
C PHE A 278 44.74 -34.96 26.66
N GLU A 279 45.59 -34.05 26.21
CA GLU A 279 45.28 -32.63 26.10
C GLU A 279 44.18 -32.39 25.05
N ILE A 280 44.21 -33.12 23.93
CA ILE A 280 43.18 -33.06 22.89
C ILE A 280 41.81 -33.47 23.47
N ILE A 281 41.76 -34.54 24.27
CA ILE A 281 40.53 -35.00 24.92
C ILE A 281 39.97 -33.92 25.87
N ILE A 282 40.81 -33.35 26.73
CA ILE A 282 40.37 -32.31 27.68
C ILE A 282 39.83 -31.08 26.95
N VAL A 283 40.57 -30.59 25.95
CA VAL A 283 40.17 -29.39 25.20
C VAL A 283 38.88 -29.63 24.44
N SER A 284 38.70 -30.81 23.83
CA SER A 284 37.44 -31.18 23.18
C SER A 284 36.26 -31.19 24.14
N ILE A 285 36.41 -31.75 25.34
CA ILE A 285 35.35 -31.72 26.36
C ILE A 285 35.01 -30.28 26.76
N LEU A 286 36.01 -29.42 26.97
CA LEU A 286 35.80 -28.01 27.32
C LEU A 286 35.06 -27.25 26.22
N VAL A 287 35.44 -27.45 24.95
CA VAL A 287 34.73 -26.84 23.80
C VAL A 287 33.29 -27.34 23.75
N LEU A 288 33.02 -28.63 23.94
CA LEU A 288 31.67 -29.19 23.94
C LEU A 288 30.80 -28.62 25.07
N ILE A 289 31.36 -28.43 26.27
CA ILE A 289 30.66 -27.77 27.38
C ILE A 289 30.32 -26.32 27.02
N TYR A 290 31.28 -25.58 26.48
CA TYR A 290 31.08 -24.20 26.05
C TYR A 290 29.96 -24.09 24.99
N LEU A 291 30.00 -24.94 23.96
CA LEU A 291 28.97 -24.98 22.91
C LEU A 291 27.58 -25.33 23.48
N SER A 292 27.52 -26.21 24.47
CA SER A 292 26.28 -26.60 25.14
C SER A 292 25.66 -25.42 25.90
N VAL A 293 26.47 -24.67 26.66
CA VAL A 293 26.02 -23.45 27.37
C VAL A 293 25.53 -22.40 26.37
N GLN A 294 26.27 -22.18 25.28
CA GLN A 294 25.90 -21.20 24.27
C GLN A 294 24.58 -21.57 23.56
N SER A 295 24.39 -22.85 23.23
CA SER A 295 23.16 -23.37 22.61
C SER A 295 21.95 -23.23 23.54
N LEU A 296 22.14 -23.45 24.84
CA LEU A 296 21.11 -23.24 25.86
C LEU A 296 20.69 -21.76 25.93
N LEU A 297 21.65 -20.84 25.95
CA LEU A 297 21.37 -19.40 25.96
C LEU A 297 20.61 -18.94 24.71
N MET A 298 20.97 -19.45 23.52
CA MET A 298 20.23 -19.17 22.28
C MET A 298 18.80 -19.69 22.34
N THR A 299 18.62 -20.93 22.79
CA THR A 299 17.29 -21.55 22.91
C THR A 299 16.41 -20.76 23.88
N TYR A 300 16.95 -20.37 25.03
CA TYR A 300 16.25 -19.57 26.03
C TYR A 300 15.88 -18.17 25.50
N GLY A 301 16.79 -17.52 24.76
CA GLY A 301 16.52 -16.25 24.10
C GLY A 301 15.37 -16.35 23.09
N SER A 302 15.40 -17.37 22.23
CA SER A 302 14.35 -17.60 21.23
C SER A 302 12.99 -17.88 21.85
N THR A 303 12.93 -18.76 22.87
CA THR A 303 11.67 -19.08 23.54
C THR A 303 11.08 -17.87 24.27
N THR A 304 11.93 -17.03 24.86
CA THR A 304 11.49 -15.79 25.52
C THR A 304 10.87 -14.81 24.52
N ILE A 305 11.47 -14.64 23.33
CA ILE A 305 10.92 -13.80 22.26
C ILE A 305 9.56 -14.35 21.79
N THR A 306 9.47 -15.65 21.50
CA THR A 306 8.22 -16.28 21.06
C THR A 306 7.12 -16.17 22.10
N LEU A 307 7.45 -16.40 23.37
CA LEU A 307 6.52 -16.26 24.49
C LEU A 307 6.08 -14.81 24.66
N GLY A 308 6.96 -13.83 24.46
CA GLY A 308 6.63 -12.41 24.45
C GLY A 308 5.57 -12.06 23.40
N PHE A 309 5.72 -12.56 22.16
CA PHE A 309 4.73 -12.34 21.10
C PHE A 309 3.42 -13.10 21.32
N ALA A 310 3.49 -14.32 21.87
CA ALA A 310 2.29 -15.08 22.23
C ALA A 310 1.48 -14.34 23.30
N LEU A 311 2.14 -13.86 24.36
CA LEU A 311 1.49 -13.06 25.40
C LEU A 311 0.90 -11.76 24.84
N ASP A 312 1.64 -11.03 23.99
CA ASP A 312 1.12 -9.81 23.36
C ASP A 312 -0.13 -10.07 22.52
N THR A 313 -0.18 -11.21 21.81
CA THR A 313 -1.35 -11.63 21.04
C THR A 313 -2.56 -11.91 21.96
N GLU A 314 -2.34 -12.63 23.07
CA GLU A 314 -3.39 -12.88 24.06
C GLU A 314 -3.88 -11.57 24.72
N PHE A 315 -2.97 -10.64 25.04
CA PHE A 315 -3.34 -9.33 25.57
C PHE A 315 -4.17 -8.51 24.58
N LYS A 316 -3.86 -8.59 23.28
CA LYS A 316 -4.67 -7.94 22.22
C LYS A 316 -6.06 -8.54 22.13
N ASN A 317 -6.17 -9.86 22.21
CA ASN A 317 -7.46 -10.55 22.23
C ASN A 317 -8.30 -10.12 23.45
N ILE A 318 -7.68 -10.04 24.63
CA ILE A 318 -8.34 -9.56 25.85
C ILE A 318 -8.79 -8.09 25.70
N LYS A 319 -7.95 -7.20 25.15
CA LYS A 319 -8.33 -5.80 24.89
C LYS A 319 -9.54 -5.70 23.95
N LYS A 320 -9.56 -6.52 22.90
CA LYS A 320 -10.68 -6.60 21.95
C LYS A 320 -11.97 -7.06 22.62
N LEU A 321 -11.90 -8.08 23.48
CA LEU A 321 -13.05 -8.55 24.26
C LEU A 321 -13.58 -7.51 25.25
N LEU A 322 -12.71 -6.60 25.72
CA LEU A 322 -13.08 -5.48 26.59
C LEU A 322 -13.60 -4.25 25.81
N GLY A 323 -13.80 -4.35 24.50
CA GLY A 323 -14.27 -3.24 23.66
C GLY A 323 -13.28 -2.09 23.53
N LYS A 324 -11.99 -2.32 23.80
CA LYS A 324 -10.94 -1.33 23.60
C LYS A 324 -10.28 -1.57 22.24
N ASP A 325 -10.50 -0.65 21.31
CA ASP A 325 -9.82 -0.67 20.02
C ASP A 325 -8.31 -0.45 20.20
N LEU A 326 -7.53 -1.18 19.41
CA LEU A 326 -6.08 -1.02 19.37
C LEU A 326 -5.73 0.31 18.71
N THR A 327 -4.89 1.10 19.37
CA THR A 327 -4.44 2.36 18.76
C THR A 327 -3.46 2.06 17.62
N LYS A 328 -3.42 2.93 16.60
CA LYS A 328 -2.44 2.84 15.51
C LYS A 328 -1.00 2.76 16.03
N SER A 329 -0.71 3.46 17.14
CA SER A 329 0.59 3.40 17.81
C SER A 329 0.92 2.01 18.37
N ASP A 330 -0.06 1.26 18.89
CA ASP A 330 0.18 -0.08 19.42
C ASP A 330 0.53 -1.06 18.29
N ILE A 331 -0.14 -0.91 17.15
CA ILE A 331 0.10 -1.72 15.94
C ILE A 331 1.52 -1.44 15.40
N GLU A 332 1.90 -0.17 15.27
CA GLU A 332 3.24 0.23 14.79
C GLU A 332 4.36 -0.31 15.70
N LYS A 333 4.23 -0.15 17.03
CA LYS A 333 5.22 -0.69 17.99
C LYS A 333 5.37 -2.21 17.92
N THR A 334 4.27 -2.92 17.71
CA THR A 334 4.34 -4.38 17.56
C THR A 334 5.07 -4.78 16.29
N GLN A 335 4.82 -4.07 15.18
CA GLN A 335 5.50 -4.34 13.91
C GLN A 335 6.99 -4.06 14.00
N GLU A 336 7.41 -2.98 14.67
CA GLU A 336 8.82 -2.68 14.92
C GLU A 336 9.50 -3.77 15.77
N ALA A 337 8.88 -4.18 16.87
CA ALA A 337 9.39 -5.25 17.72
C ALA A 337 9.51 -6.58 16.95
N LYS A 338 8.54 -6.89 16.07
CA LYS A 338 8.58 -8.08 15.21
C LYS A 338 9.75 -8.03 14.22
N LYS A 339 9.96 -6.89 13.55
CA LYS A 339 11.10 -6.71 12.64
C LYS A 339 12.45 -6.88 13.35
N GLU A 340 12.57 -6.36 14.57
CA GLU A 340 13.81 -6.50 15.36
C GLU A 340 14.03 -7.95 15.81
N ALA A 341 12.97 -8.65 16.21
CA ALA A 341 13.02 -10.07 16.55
C ALA A 341 13.41 -10.94 15.34
N ASP A 342 12.82 -10.70 14.18
CA ASP A 342 13.15 -11.43 12.93
C ASP A 342 14.64 -11.23 12.58
N LYS A 343 15.15 -10.00 12.71
CA LYS A 343 16.58 -9.69 12.51
C LYS A 343 17.49 -10.43 13.50
N SER A 344 17.07 -10.53 14.76
CA SER A 344 17.81 -11.28 15.79
C SER A 344 17.80 -12.79 15.50
N MET A 345 16.66 -13.34 15.07
CA MET A 345 16.52 -14.75 14.70
C MET A 345 17.47 -15.13 13.56
N VAL A 346 17.58 -14.30 12.51
CA VAL A 346 18.52 -14.56 11.40
C VAL A 346 19.97 -14.64 11.92
N LYS A 347 20.39 -13.73 12.81
CA LYS A 347 21.74 -13.80 13.42
C LYS A 347 21.92 -15.06 14.28
N MET A 348 20.88 -15.45 15.00
CA MET A 348 20.90 -16.69 15.80
C MET A 348 21.10 -17.92 14.92
N TYR A 349 20.41 -18.01 13.77
CA TYR A 349 20.60 -19.10 12.82
C TYR A 349 22.02 -19.15 12.25
N ILE A 350 22.56 -17.99 11.84
CA ILE A 350 23.95 -17.89 11.38
C ILE A 350 24.90 -18.43 12.46
N ASN A 351 24.78 -17.94 13.69
CA ASN A 351 25.63 -18.39 14.79
C ASN A 351 25.47 -19.90 15.06
N ALA A 352 24.22 -20.42 15.06
CA ALA A 352 23.95 -21.84 15.27
C ALA A 352 24.64 -22.72 14.21
N THR A 353 24.65 -22.30 12.95
CA THR A 353 25.38 -23.02 11.89
C THR A 353 26.89 -23.08 12.16
N PHE A 354 27.50 -21.97 12.56
CA PHE A 354 28.92 -21.94 12.88
C PHE A 354 29.26 -22.74 14.15
N LEU A 355 28.42 -22.69 15.18
CA LEU A 355 28.59 -23.53 16.37
C LEU A 355 28.47 -25.02 16.05
N PHE A 356 27.58 -25.38 15.13
CA PHE A 356 27.47 -26.74 14.64
C PHE A 356 28.74 -27.20 13.91
N ILE A 357 29.38 -26.32 13.13
CA ILE A 357 30.68 -26.63 12.52
C ILE A 357 31.77 -26.84 13.59
N ILE A 358 31.84 -25.97 14.60
CA ILE A 358 32.80 -26.11 15.71
C ILE A 358 32.56 -27.41 16.47
N TYR A 359 31.30 -27.78 16.69
CA TYR A 359 30.91 -29.04 17.30
C TYR A 359 31.46 -30.25 16.52
N LEU A 360 31.31 -30.24 15.19
CA LEU A 360 31.86 -31.30 14.34
C LEU A 360 33.39 -31.37 14.40
N ILE A 361 34.08 -30.22 14.44
CA ILE A 361 35.54 -30.17 14.60
C ILE A 361 35.96 -30.79 15.93
N ALA A 362 35.31 -30.40 17.04
CA ALA A 362 35.63 -30.92 18.36
C ALA A 362 35.40 -32.44 18.44
N LEU A 363 34.29 -32.94 17.86
CA LEU A 363 34.04 -34.37 17.78
C LEU A 363 35.08 -35.10 16.93
N TYR A 364 35.46 -34.55 15.78
CA TYR A 364 36.47 -35.15 14.91
C TYR A 364 37.80 -35.34 15.64
N TYR A 365 38.29 -34.31 16.33
CA TYR A 365 39.53 -34.40 17.12
C TYR A 365 39.39 -35.32 18.33
N LEU A 366 38.25 -35.29 19.02
CA LEU A 366 37.99 -36.18 20.16
C LEU A 366 38.06 -37.65 19.73
N PHE A 367 37.37 -38.02 18.64
CA PHE A 367 37.37 -39.40 18.15
C PHE A 367 38.70 -39.83 17.52
N GLY A 368 39.47 -38.89 16.96
CA GLY A 368 40.81 -39.19 16.43
C GLY A 368 41.90 -39.35 17.50
N ALA A 369 41.66 -38.89 18.72
CA ALA A 369 42.59 -39.02 19.84
C ALA A 369 42.44 -40.33 20.64
N PHE A 370 41.31 -41.02 20.46
CA PHE A 370 41.10 -42.40 20.91
C PHE A 370 41.69 -43.38 19.89
#